data_AF-A0A348WAZ9-F1
#
_entry.id   AF-A0A348WAZ9-F1
#
_cell.length_a   1.000
_cell.length_b   1.000
_cell.length_c   1.000
_cell.angle_alpha   90.00
_cell.angle_beta   90.00
_cell.angle_gamma   90.00
#
_symmetry.space_group_name_H-M   'P 1'
#
loop_
_entity.id
_entity.type
_entity.pdbx_description
1 polymer ?
#
loop_
_entity_poly.entity_id
_entity_poly.type
_entity_poly.pdbx_seq_one_letter_code
_entity_poly.pdbx_strand_id
1 'polypeptide(L)' 'MTTSLSRRSLIASAAALPLAAGLGSMARATAPMLGAGLAPYRRVTLGEFEVTTILAG' A
#
# COMPACT_ATOMS: atom_id res chain seq x y z
N MET A 1 -20.07 33.99 32.30
CA MET A 1 -20.01 32.53 32.09
C MET A 1 -18.62 32.16 31.62
N THR A 2 -17.79 31.59 32.49
CA THR A 2 -16.44 31.12 32.11
C THR A 2 -16.51 29.65 31.76
N THR A 3 -16.28 29.30 30.51
CA THR A 3 -16.19 27.91 30.06
C THR A 3 -14.95 27.26 30.67
N SER A 4 -15.15 26.37 31.64
CA SER A 4 -14.06 25.62 32.27
C SER A 4 -13.63 24.48 31.35
N LEU A 5 -12.52 24.69 30.62
CA LEU A 5 -11.86 23.64 29.85
C LEU A 5 -10.73 23.03 30.68
N SER A 6 -10.88 21.78 31.10
CA SER A 6 -9.87 21.09 31.88
C SER A 6 -8.78 20.48 30.99
N ARG A 7 -7.51 20.68 31.34
CA ARG A 7 -6.37 20.07 30.63
C ARG A 7 -6.49 18.55 30.52
N ARG A 8 -7.09 17.90 31.53
CA ARG A 8 -7.29 16.44 31.57
C ARG A 8 -8.29 15.97 30.51
N SER A 9 -9.38 16.70 30.26
CA SER A 9 -10.34 16.32 29.21
C SER A 9 -9.75 16.49 27.81
N LEU A 10 -8.92 17.53 27.63
CA LEU A 10 -8.20 17.78 26.37
C LEU A 10 -7.22 16.65 26.03
N ILE A 11 -6.45 16.19 27.02
CA ILE A 11 -5.53 15.05 26.85
C ILE A 11 -6.30 13.76 26.60
N ALA A 12 -7.39 13.53 27.35
CA ALA A 12 -8.22 12.34 27.16
C ALA A 12 -8.83 12.26 25.75
N SER A 13 -9.32 13.38 25.20
CA SER A 13 -9.82 13.41 23.82
C SER A 13 -8.72 13.20 22.79
N ALA A 14 -7.53 13.77 23.00
CA ALA A 14 -6.39 13.59 22.10
C ALA A 14 -5.88 12.15 22.08
N ALA A 15 -5.88 11.47 23.24
CA ALA A 15 -5.48 10.07 23.34
C ALA A 15 -6.51 9.11 22.70
N ALA A 16 -7.79 9.48 22.67
CA ALA A 16 -8.85 8.70 22.01
C ALA A 16 -8.88 8.89 20.48
N LEU A 17 -8.27 9.96 19.95
CA LEU A 17 -8.29 10.30 18.53
C LEU A 17 -7.75 9.19 17.61
N PRO A 18 -6.64 8.49 17.91
CA PRO A 18 -6.12 7.41 17.08
C PRO A 18 -7.08 6.21 17.00
N LEU A 19 -7.81 5.92 18.08
CA LEU A 19 -8.81 4.85 18.12
C LEU A 19 -10.02 5.23 17.27
N ALA A 20 -10.47 6.49 17.31
CA ALA A 20 -11.50 7.00 16.41
C ALA A 20 -11.05 7.01 14.94
N ALA A 21 -9.78 7.30 14.67
CA ALA A 21 -9.19 7.21 13.33
C ALA A 21 -9.14 5.76 12.81
N GLY A 22 -8.96 4.78 13.71
CA GLY A 22 -9.00 3.35 13.37
C GLY A 22 -10.41 2.80 13.10
N LEU A 23 -11.47 3.46 13.59
CA LEU A 23 -12.87 3.12 13.27
C LEU A 23 -13.35 3.74 11.94
N GLY A 24 -12.58 4.67 11.37
CA GLY A 24 -12.81 5.18 10.02
C GLY A 24 -12.47 4.14 8.96
N SER A 25 -12.92 4.38 7.73
CA SER A 25 -12.56 3.54 6.58
C SER A 25 -11.03 3.48 6.45
N MET A 26 -10.44 2.30 6.69
CA MET A 26 -9.03 2.06 6.47
C MET A 26 -8.71 2.37 5.00
N ALA A 27 -7.75 3.25 4.74
CA ALA A 27 -7.20 3.45 3.40
C ALA A 27 -6.57 2.13 2.93
N ARG A 28 -7.36 1.30 2.25
CA ARG A 28 -6.86 0.10 1.59
C ARG A 28 -6.09 0.56 0.37
N ALA A 29 -4.84 0.12 0.24
CA ALA A 29 -4.04 0.37 -0.94
C ALA A 29 -4.77 -0.20 -2.17
N THR A 30 -5.40 0.67 -2.95
CA THR A 30 -5.96 0.35 -4.26
C THR A 30 -4.81 0.46 -5.27
N ALA A 31 -3.81 -0.40 -5.14
CA ALA A 31 -2.80 -0.48 -6.20
C ALA A 31 -3.54 -0.89 -7.49
N PRO A 32 -3.49 -0.09 -8.57
CA PRO A 32 -4.13 -0.44 -9.82
C PRO A 32 -3.54 -1.75 -10.35
N MET A 33 -4.37 -2.66 -10.83
CA MET A 33 -3.88 -3.87 -11.49
C MET A 33 -3.13 -3.47 -12.77
N LEU A 34 -1.84 -3.75 -12.83
CA LEU A 34 -0.95 -3.31 -13.93
C LEU A 34 -1.16 -4.09 -15.26
N GLY A 35 -2.29 -4.77 -15.43
CA GLY A 35 -2.60 -5.56 -16.62
C GLY A 35 -1.70 -6.80 -16.79
N ALA A 36 -1.79 -7.46 -17.94
CA ALA A 36 -0.96 -8.62 -18.27
C ALA A 36 0.44 -8.14 -18.74
N GLY A 37 1.46 -8.38 -17.91
CA GLY A 37 2.86 -8.22 -18.31
C GLY A 37 3.48 -9.57 -18.66
N LEU A 38 4.14 -9.67 -19.82
CA LEU A 38 5.04 -10.80 -20.11
C LEU A 38 6.45 -10.43 -19.68
N ALA A 39 7.23 -11.41 -19.20
CA ALA A 39 8.64 -11.19 -18.96
C ALA A 39 9.32 -10.73 -20.26
N PRO A 40 10.23 -9.73 -20.22
CA PRO A 40 10.89 -9.21 -21.41
C PRO A 40 11.90 -10.20 -22.00
N TYR A 41 11.99 -11.41 -21.44
CA TYR A 41 12.82 -12.47 -21.95
C TYR A 41 12.05 -13.79 -22.00
N ARG A 42 12.44 -14.65 -22.93
CA ARG A 42 11.93 -16.02 -23.04
C ARG A 42 13.10 -16.99 -23.14
N ARG A 43 13.05 -18.04 -22.32
CA ARG A 43 14.03 -19.12 -22.33
C ARG A 43 13.48 -20.30 -23.10
N VAL A 44 14.26 -20.81 -24.04
CA VAL A 44 13.95 -22.02 -24.79
C VAL A 44 15.21 -22.87 -24.91
N THR A 45 15.06 -24.18 -24.81
CA THR A 45 16.15 -25.12 -25.05
C THR A 45 16.24 -25.43 -26.54
N LEU A 46 17.46 -25.42 -27.09
CA LEU A 46 17.74 -25.78 -28.48
C LEU A 46 18.95 -26.70 -28.53
N GLY A 47 18.67 -28.01 -28.56
CA GLY A 47 19.71 -29.03 -28.36
C GLY A 47 20.35 -28.88 -26.99
N GLU A 48 21.68 -28.80 -26.95
CA GLU A 48 22.46 -28.61 -25.72
C GLU A 48 22.53 -27.14 -25.25
N PHE A 49 21.95 -26.21 -26.02
CA PHE A 49 22.00 -24.79 -25.70
C PHE A 49 20.72 -24.31 -25.02
N GLU A 50 20.91 -23.37 -24.10
CA GLU A 50 19.82 -22.61 -23.54
C GLU A 50 19.82 -21.19 -24.12
N VAL A 51 18.78 -20.89 -24.90
CA VAL A 51 18.66 -19.61 -25.61
C VAL A 51 17.73 -18.71 -24.82
N THR A 52 18.26 -17.55 -24.42
CA THR A 52 17.47 -16.48 -23.81
C THR A 52 17.26 -15.38 -24.85
N THR A 53 16.05 -15.27 -25.38
CA THR A 53 15.68 -14.13 -26.22
C THR A 53 15.29 -12.96 -25.33
N ILE A 54 15.75 -11.76 -25.67
CA ILE A 54 15.44 -10.52 -24.96
C ILE A 54 14.67 -9.63 -25.92
N LEU A 55 13.48 -9.19 -25.52
CA LEU A 55 12.70 -8.18 -26.23
C LEU A 55 13.40 -6.84 -26.00
N ALA A 56 14.00 -6.27 -27.05
CA ALA A 56 14.79 -5.03 -26.97
C ALA A 56 13.93 -3.74 -26.92
N GLY A 57 12.68 -3.84 -26.47
CA GLY A 57 11.71 -2.74 -26.41
C GLY A 57 11.44 -2.26 -25.00
#